data_AF-A0A6P2R6S2-F1
#
_entry.id   AF-A0A6P2R6S2-F1
#
_cell.length_a   1.000
_cell.length_b   1.000
_cell.length_c   1.000
_cell.angle_alpha   90.00
_cell.angle_beta   90.00
_cell.angle_gamma   90.00
#
_symmetry.space_group_name_H-M   'P 1'
#
loop_
_entity.id
_entity.type
_entity.pdbx_description
1 polymer ?
#
loop_
_entity_poly.entity_id
_entity_poly.type
_entity_poly.pdbx_seq_one_letter_code
_entity_poly.pdbx_strand_id
1 'polypeptide(L)'
;MPAAFDALPAAAGATLVELPVLSAPFIEQDWARWHDALAALERDWFAPSLAALQSGELAAVGFTLCGDTSSVTLHATRGDLRKFWRRRALASLFE
;
A
#
# COMPACT_ATOMS: atom_id res chain seq x y z
N MET A 1 -15.36 -9.11 -3.16
CA MET A 1 -14.23 -8.24 -3.57
C MET A 1 -13.02 -9.16 -3.80
N PRO A 2 -12.10 -8.83 -4.72
CA PRO A 2 -10.88 -9.62 -4.90
C PRO A 2 -10.17 -9.80 -3.56
N ALA A 3 -9.65 -11.00 -3.30
CA ALA A 3 -9.02 -11.33 -2.03
C ALA A 3 -7.53 -10.93 -1.98
N ALA A 4 -6.89 -10.81 -3.14
CA ALA A 4 -5.47 -10.50 -3.32
C ALA A 4 -5.24 -9.74 -4.63
N PHE A 5 -4.06 -9.12 -4.76
CA PHE A 5 -3.65 -8.37 -5.95
C PHE A 5 -3.65 -9.23 -7.22
N ASP A 6 -3.16 -10.46 -7.15
CA ASP A 6 -3.06 -11.36 -8.32
C ASP A 6 -4.42 -11.81 -8.86
N ALA A 7 -5.49 -11.62 -8.08
CA ALA A 7 -6.87 -11.89 -8.52
C ALA A 7 -7.48 -10.72 -9.31
N LEU A 8 -6.77 -9.60 -9.45
CA LEU A 8 -7.25 -8.47 -10.24
C LEU A 8 -7.22 -8.80 -11.74
N PRO A 9 -8.31 -8.53 -12.48
CA PRO A 9 -8.28 -8.66 -13.92
C PRO A 9 -7.33 -7.61 -14.52
N ALA A 10 -6.70 -7.96 -15.64
CA ALA A 10 -5.94 -6.99 -16.41
C ALA A 10 -6.86 -5.83 -16.83
N ALA A 11 -6.46 -4.61 -16.48
CA ALA A 11 -7.18 -3.40 -16.83
C ALA A 11 -6.38 -2.59 -17.86
N ALA A 12 -7.07 -1.99 -18.83
CA ALA A 12 -6.46 -1.04 -19.77
C ALA A 12 -6.17 0.35 -19.13
N GLY A 13 -6.42 0.49 -17.83
CA GLY A 13 -6.32 1.75 -17.07
C GLY A 13 -6.09 1.49 -15.59
N ALA A 14 -6.65 2.34 -14.72
CA ALA A 14 -6.50 2.21 -13.28
C ALA A 14 -7.59 1.32 -12.67
N THR A 15 -7.22 0.52 -11.67
CA THR A 15 -8.16 -0.23 -10.83
C THR A 15 -8.11 0.33 -9.41
N LEU A 16 -9.27 0.68 -8.85
CA LEU A 16 -9.42 1.09 -7.45
C LEU A 16 -9.96 -0.08 -6.64
N VAL A 17 -9.30 -0.38 -5.52
CA VAL A 17 -9.73 -1.42 -4.58
C VAL A 17 -9.79 -0.81 -3.19
N GLU A 18 -10.92 -1.01 -2.51
CA GLU A 18 -11.10 -0.64 -1.11
C GLU A 18 -10.91 -1.87 -0.21
N LEU A 19 -10.11 -1.74 0.84
CA LEU A 19 -9.74 -2.83 1.74
C LEU A 19 -10.03 -2.43 3.21
N PRO A 20 -11.25 -2.68 3.71
CA PRO A 20 -11.68 -2.24 5.05
C PRO A 20 -11.19 -3.16 6.19
N VAL A 21 -10.26 -4.07 5.92
CA VAL A 21 -9.88 -5.17 6.83
C VAL A 21 -9.26 -4.70 8.15
N LEU A 22 -8.72 -3.48 8.18
CA LEU A 22 -8.14 -2.87 9.38
C LEU A 22 -9.18 -2.11 10.24
N SER A 23 -10.34 -1.75 9.69
CA SER A 23 -11.29 -0.85 10.35
C SER A 23 -11.96 -1.52 11.57
N ALA A 24 -12.45 -2.75 11.42
CA ALA A 24 -13.08 -3.48 12.51
C ALA A 24 -12.13 -3.70 13.71
N PRO A 25 -10.92 -4.28 13.55
CA PRO A 25 -10.02 -4.48 14.69
C PRO A 25 -9.52 -3.17 15.30
N PHE A 26 -9.44 -2.08 14.51
CA PHE A 26 -9.14 -0.75 15.05
C PHE A 26 -10.25 -0.23 15.98
N ILE A 27 -11.52 -0.34 15.57
CA ILE A 27 -12.68 0.08 16.39
C ILE A 27 -12.79 -0.78 17.66
N GLU A 28 -12.55 -2.09 17.53
CA GLU A 28 -12.59 -3.05 18.65
C GLU A 28 -11.37 -2.93 19.59
N GLN A 29 -10.35 -2.13 19.22
CA GLN A 29 -9.05 -2.05 19.90
C GLN A 29 -8.35 -3.42 20.05
N ASP A 30 -8.63 -4.35 19.14
CA ASP A 30 -7.98 -5.65 19.06
C ASP A 30 -6.69 -5.52 18.25
N TRP A 31 -5.61 -5.14 18.94
CA TRP A 31 -4.31 -4.90 18.32
C TRP A 31 -3.66 -6.17 17.74
N ALA A 32 -3.95 -7.34 18.31
CA ALA A 32 -3.44 -8.60 17.78
C ALA A 32 -4.07 -8.89 16.42
N ARG A 33 -5.39 -8.82 16.35
CA ARG A 33 -6.14 -8.99 15.09
C ARG A 33 -5.82 -7.90 14.07
N TRP A 34 -5.57 -6.67 14.53
CA TRP A 34 -5.11 -5.59 13.65
C TRP A 34 -3.75 -5.90 13.03
N HIS A 35 -2.79 -6.40 13.82
CA HIS A 35 -1.48 -6.80 13.32
C HIS A 35 -1.57 -7.94 12.30
N ASP A 36 -2.38 -8.96 12.59
CA ASP A 36 -2.59 -10.07 11.67
C ASP A 36 -3.22 -9.62 10.34
N ALA A 37 -4.19 -8.70 10.40
CA ALA A 37 -4.80 -8.10 9.23
C ALA A 37 -3.79 -7.27 8.41
N LEU A 38 -2.89 -6.53 9.07
CA LEU A 38 -1.82 -5.81 8.39
C LEU A 38 -0.82 -6.76 7.71
N ALA A 39 -0.44 -7.86 8.37
CA ALA A 39 0.42 -8.87 7.78
C ALA A 39 -0.23 -9.56 6.57
N ALA A 40 -1.56 -9.75 6.60
CA ALA A 40 -2.31 -10.24 5.44
C ALA A 40 -2.29 -9.24 4.28
N LEU A 41 -2.48 -7.94 4.54
CA LEU A 41 -2.36 -6.90 3.51
C LEU A 41 -0.97 -6.85 2.89
N GLU A 42 0.08 -6.98 3.69
CA GLU A 42 1.47 -7.04 3.19
C GLU A 42 1.64 -8.20 2.21
N ARG A 43 1.24 -9.41 2.62
CA ARG A 43 1.40 -10.63 1.82
C ARG A 43 0.54 -10.63 0.56
N ASP A 44 -0.72 -10.21 0.67
CA ASP A 44 -1.71 -10.42 -0.39
C ASP A 44 -1.84 -9.21 -1.33
N TRP A 45 -1.38 -8.02 -0.91
CA TRP A 45 -1.54 -6.76 -1.66
C TRP A 45 -0.24 -5.99 -1.86
N PHE A 46 0.51 -5.71 -0.80
CA PHE A 46 1.67 -4.81 -0.90
C PHE A 46 2.87 -5.47 -1.59
N ALA A 47 3.28 -6.66 -1.13
CA ALA A 47 4.41 -7.37 -1.72
C ALA A 47 4.18 -7.78 -3.20
N PRO A 48 3.00 -8.30 -3.59
CA PRO A 48 2.74 -8.62 -5.01
C PRO A 48 2.69 -7.37 -5.90
N SER A 49 2.08 -6.28 -5.43
CA SER A 49 2.05 -5.02 -6.20
C SER A 49 3.44 -4.40 -6.38
N LEU A 50 4.31 -4.51 -5.38
CA LEU A 50 5.72 -4.12 -5.49
C LEU A 50 6.47 -5.00 -6.50
N ALA A 51 6.24 -6.32 -6.48
CA ALA A 51 6.83 -7.23 -7.45
C ALA A 51 6.38 -6.90 -8.88
N ALA A 52 5.09 -6.61 -9.10
CA ALA A 52 4.55 -6.17 -10.39
C ALA A 52 5.13 -4.82 -10.84
N LEU A 53 5.37 -3.89 -9.90
CA LEU A 53 6.03 -2.61 -10.18
C LEU A 53 7.50 -2.80 -10.58
N GLN A 54 8.18 -3.76 -9.96
CA GLN A 54 9.58 -4.12 -10.26
C GLN A 54 9.72 -4.83 -11.61
N SER A 55 8.81 -5.77 -11.94
CA SER A 55 8.79 -6.46 -13.24
C SER A 55 8.35 -5.54 -14.38
N GLY A 56 7.61 -4.47 -14.06
CA GLY A 56 7.06 -3.52 -15.02
C GLY A 56 5.69 -3.91 -15.57
N GLU A 57 5.04 -4.93 -15.00
CA GLU A 57 3.64 -5.25 -15.23
C GLU A 57 2.70 -4.17 -14.69
N LEU A 58 3.12 -3.51 -13.60
CA LEU A 58 2.44 -2.35 -13.04
C LEU A 58 3.27 -1.09 -13.31
N ALA A 59 2.62 -0.05 -13.85
CA ALA A 59 3.29 1.23 -14.12
C ALA A 59 3.48 2.07 -12.85
N ALA A 60 2.46 2.08 -11.98
CA ALA A 60 2.42 2.83 -10.74
C ALA A 60 1.43 2.21 -9.75
N VAL A 61 1.67 2.42 -8.46
CA VAL A 61 0.76 2.04 -7.37
C VAL A 61 0.50 3.23 -6.46
N GLY A 62 -0.72 3.34 -5.96
CA GLY A 62 -1.13 4.30 -4.96
C GLY A 62 -1.81 3.61 -3.79
N PHE A 63 -1.43 3.97 -2.56
CA PHE A 63 -2.06 3.50 -1.34
C PHE A 63 -2.59 4.68 -0.56
N THR A 64 -3.90 4.73 -0.32
CA THR A 64 -4.50 5.71 0.59
C THR A 64 -4.82 5.01 1.90
N LEU A 65 -4.08 5.36 2.94
CA LEU A 65 -4.30 4.88 4.30
C LEU A 65 -5.23 5.88 4.99
N CYS A 66 -6.46 5.46 5.28
CA CYS A 66 -7.45 6.28 5.97
C CYS A 66 -7.40 6.00 7.47
N GLY A 67 -6.94 6.98 8.26
CA GLY A 67 -7.08 7.00 9.70
C GLY A 67 -8.38 7.69 10.14
N ASP A 68 -8.57 7.81 11.44
CA ASP A 68 -9.72 8.49 12.07
C ASP A 68 -9.72 10.01 11.83
N THR A 69 -8.52 10.61 11.81
CA THR A 69 -8.32 12.07 11.82
C THR A 69 -7.66 12.57 10.53
N SER A 70 -6.98 11.69 9.80
CA SER A 70 -6.29 12.04 8.57
C SER A 70 -6.16 10.85 7.62
N SER A 71 -5.94 11.15 6.35
CA SER A 71 -5.57 10.16 5.35
C SER A 71 -4.18 10.49 4.79
N VAL A 72 -3.37 9.47 4.56
CA VAL A 72 -2.09 9.61 3.87
C VAL A 72 -2.17 8.83 2.57
N THR A 73 -1.84 9.49 1.46
CA THR A 73 -1.68 8.82 0.18
C THR A 73 -0.21 8.69 -0.17
N LEU A 74 0.22 7.46 -0.39
CA LEU A 74 1.55 7.10 -0.85
C LEU A 74 1.46 6.72 -2.33
N HIS A 75 2.38 7.23 -3.13
CA HIS A 75 2.50 6.88 -4.54
C HIS A 75 3.90 6.36 -4.85
N ALA A 76 3.97 5.32 -5.66
CA ALA A 76 5.22 4.80 -6.16
C ALA A 76 5.10 4.42 -7.64
N THR A 77 6.11 4.80 -8.41
CA THR A 77 6.34 4.37 -9.78
C THR A 77 7.58 3.48 -9.84
N ARG A 78 7.76 2.76 -10.95
CA ARG A 78 8.99 1.98 -11.17
C ARG A 78 10.25 2.86 -11.13
N GLY A 79 10.14 4.13 -11.50
CA GLY A 79 11.25 5.11 -11.44
C GLY A 79 11.72 5.38 -10.00
N ASP A 80 10.80 5.41 -9.06
CA ASP A 80 11.09 5.71 -7.63
C ASP A 80 11.87 4.59 -6.94
N LEU A 81 11.79 3.36 -7.47
CA LEU A 81 12.54 2.21 -6.97
C LEU A 81 14.03 2.27 -7.31
N ARG A 82 14.41 3.04 -8.34
CA ARG A 82 15.81 3.25 -8.68
C ARG A 82 16.37 4.21 -7.64
N LYS A 83 17.08 3.65 -6.65
CA LYS A 83 17.75 4.29 -5.47
C LYS A 83 18.56 5.58 -5.76
N PHE A 84 18.68 5.98 -7.01
CA PHE A 84 19.36 7.18 -7.49
C PHE A 84 18.77 8.49 -6.94
N TRP A 85 17.48 8.55 -6.59
CA TRP A 85 16.80 9.82 -6.28
C TRP A 85 16.44 10.08 -4.82
N ARG A 86 16.64 9.13 -3.90
CA ARG A 86 16.42 9.40 -2.46
C ARG A 86 17.58 10.24 -1.91
N ARG A 87 17.53 11.55 -2.12
CA ARG A 87 18.16 12.49 -1.18
C ARG A 87 17.54 12.21 0.17
N ARG A 88 18.30 11.64 1.09
CA ARG A 88 17.89 11.58 2.49
C ARG A 88 17.85 13.02 2.96
N ALA A 89 16.67 13.62 3.07
CA ALA A 89 16.52 14.85 3.82
C ALA A 89 16.70 14.50 5.31
N LEU A 90 17.96 14.38 5.74
CA LEU A 90 18.37 14.35 7.15
C LEU A 90 18.25 15.75 7.78
N ALA A 91 17.25 16.55 7.40
CA ALA A 91 17.24 17.98 7.71
C ALA A 91 15.93 18.53 8.28
N SER A 92 14.95 17.70 8.65
CA SER A 92 13.75 18.22 9.34
C SER A 92 13.18 17.20 10.32
N LEU A 93 14.04 16.75 11.24
CA LEU A 93 13.61 16.07 12.47
C LEU A 93 13.90 16.94 13.71
N PHE A 94 14.24 18.21 13.49
CA PHE A 94 14.38 19.25 14.50
C PHE A 94 13.78 20.54 13.95
N GLU A 95 12.46 20.69 14.05
CA GLU A 95 11.77 21.97 14.20
C GLU A 95 10.38 21.74 14.80
#